data_AF-A0A3D1VD53-F1
#
_entry.id   AF-A0A3D1VD53-F1
#
_cell.length_a   1.000
_cell.length_b   1.000
_cell.length_c   1.000
_cell.angle_alpha   90.00
_cell.angle_beta   90.00
_cell.angle_gamma   90.00
#
_symmetry.space_group_name_H-M   'P 1'
#
loop_
_entity.id
_entity.type
_entity.pdbx_description
1 polymer ?
#
loop_
_entity_poly.entity_id
_entity_poly.type
_entity_poly.pdbx_seq_one_letter_code
_entity_poly.pdbx_strand_id
1 'polypeptide(L)'
;FTIAISPLDPQVIWAGSDDGLVHISRDRGATWDDATPSTIPDWALMSLIEASPHDPATAWLAATRYKLNDFHPYIYVTHDYGTSWTRITNGIPDDIFTRVVREDPIVPGLLYAGSEVGIYVSFDAGANWQPMAGTSPKTAKEGLPVVPIHDLVVVGDELLVCTHGRAFWILDDLTLVRQLAGDNESDAARLFQPKDTVRSTRLSGFGNAEVPGRNYLFVGGIVQTYIPVKDQWGQTRRRFLDAGHNPDDGVVFYYILPEAPKEPVSLTIFDAAGAEIRAFRSKPLASGAGNDTNETYIPSLAGLNRFVWNMRHADAVKLMAKGGDQPSTVGPRAIPSDYEARLSVGQTELSQRFTILKDPRYEATPEDLQAQLDFLLKIRGKLSETNTAINRIRSAREQIGRWVARAERTSDGAKI
;
A
#
# COMPACT_ATOMS: atom_id res chain seq x y z
N PHE A 1 12.60 -21.75 22.29
CA PHE A 1 14.06 -21.72 22.15
C PHE A 1 14.41 -21.01 20.85
N THR A 2 15.51 -20.29 20.84
CA THR A 2 15.90 -19.37 19.77
C THR A 2 17.42 -19.17 19.80
N ILE A 3 18.01 -18.82 18.66
CA ILE A 3 19.40 -18.43 18.54
C ILE A 3 19.50 -17.26 17.55
N ALA A 4 20.29 -16.26 17.88
CA ALA A 4 20.50 -15.08 17.03
C ALA A 4 21.97 -14.71 17.01
N ILE A 5 22.52 -14.49 15.81
CA ILE A 5 23.88 -13.97 15.63
C ILE A 5 23.72 -12.48 15.32
N SER A 6 24.54 -11.62 15.92
CA SER A 6 24.52 -10.20 15.56
C SER A 6 24.91 -10.02 14.09
N PRO A 7 24.11 -9.28 13.30
CA PRO A 7 24.46 -8.96 11.92
C PRO A 7 25.65 -7.99 11.82
N LEU A 8 26.00 -7.31 12.91
CA LEU A 8 27.10 -6.33 12.98
C LEU A 8 28.39 -6.92 13.56
N ASP A 9 28.27 -7.90 14.47
CA ASP A 9 29.43 -8.58 15.06
C ASP A 9 29.20 -10.10 15.18
N PRO A 10 29.81 -10.93 14.31
CA PRO A 10 29.65 -12.38 14.36
C PRO A 10 30.28 -13.05 15.59
N GLN A 11 30.99 -12.28 16.45
CA GLN A 11 31.42 -12.74 17.77
C GLN A 11 30.24 -12.85 18.74
N VAL A 12 29.21 -12.01 18.55
CA VAL A 12 28.05 -11.90 19.44
C VAL A 12 26.97 -12.89 19.00
N ILE A 13 26.68 -13.85 19.88
CA ILE A 13 25.63 -14.85 19.68
C ILE A 13 24.74 -14.89 20.91
N TRP A 14 23.44 -14.83 20.70
CA TRP A 14 22.42 -14.96 21.73
C TRP A 14 21.72 -16.31 21.62
N ALA A 15 21.45 -16.95 22.75
CA ALA A 15 20.66 -18.17 22.81
C ALA A 15 19.59 -18.03 23.89
N GLY A 16 18.35 -18.38 23.56
CA GLY A 16 17.24 -18.44 24.50
C GLY A 16 16.68 -19.85 24.58
N SER A 17 16.45 -20.36 25.78
CA SER A 17 15.95 -21.72 26.03
C SER A 17 14.44 -21.75 26.29
N ASP A 18 13.87 -22.94 26.39
CA ASP A 18 12.45 -23.15 26.74
C ASP A 18 12.19 -23.19 28.26
N ASP A 19 13.23 -23.34 29.07
CA ASP A 19 13.19 -23.28 30.55
C ASP A 19 13.37 -21.86 31.11
N GLY A 20 13.59 -20.87 30.25
CA GLY A 20 13.54 -19.43 30.61
C GLY A 20 14.87 -18.73 30.76
N LEU A 21 15.95 -19.34 30.29
CA LEU A 21 17.28 -18.75 30.34
C LEU A 21 17.64 -18.06 29.01
N VAL A 22 18.40 -16.98 29.13
CA VAL A 22 19.07 -16.30 28.02
C VAL A 22 20.56 -16.35 28.27
N HIS A 23 21.33 -16.75 27.27
CA HIS A 23 22.79 -16.75 27.32
C HIS A 23 23.36 -15.94 26.16
N ILE A 24 24.51 -15.32 26.40
CA ILE A 24 25.25 -14.59 25.38
C ILE A 24 26.67 -15.14 25.27
N SER A 25 27.16 -15.29 24.05
CA SER A 25 28.57 -15.48 23.75
C SER A 25 29.08 -14.24 23.01
N ARG A 26 30.32 -13.84 23.31
CA ARG A 26 31.04 -12.75 22.63
C ARG A 26 32.38 -13.21 22.05
N ASP A 27 32.52 -14.52 21.86
CA ASP A 27 33.73 -15.17 21.34
C ASP A 27 33.39 -16.31 20.36
N ARG A 28 32.29 -16.14 19.61
CA ARG A 28 31.77 -17.10 18.61
C ARG A 28 31.36 -18.46 19.20
N GLY A 29 30.82 -18.45 20.41
CA GLY A 29 30.27 -19.62 21.08
C GLY A 29 31.30 -20.45 21.85
N ALA A 30 32.52 -19.93 22.08
CA ALA A 30 33.52 -20.64 22.86
C ALA A 30 33.20 -20.57 24.37
N THR A 31 32.71 -19.41 24.85
CA THR A 31 32.18 -19.22 26.21
C THR A 31 30.81 -18.55 26.18
N TRP A 32 30.02 -18.79 27.22
CA TRP A 32 28.64 -18.32 27.35
C TRP A 32 28.41 -17.77 28.76
N ASP A 33 27.91 -16.54 28.84
CA ASP A 33 27.51 -15.86 30.06
C ASP A 33 25.98 -15.88 30.19
N ASP A 34 25.46 -15.96 31.41
CA ASP A 34 24.03 -15.77 31.69
C ASP A 34 23.65 -14.29 31.46
N ALA A 35 22.63 -14.09 30.63
CA ALA A 35 22.08 -12.79 30.26
C ALA A 35 20.56 -12.75 30.48
N THR A 36 20.03 -13.59 31.36
CA THR A 36 18.60 -13.72 31.64
C THR A 36 18.05 -12.45 32.29
N PRO A 37 16.97 -11.84 31.77
CA PRO A 37 16.35 -10.69 32.41
C PRO A 37 15.89 -11.05 33.83
N SER A 38 16.39 -10.36 34.85
CA SER A 38 16.07 -10.67 36.26
C SER A 38 14.59 -10.52 36.61
N THR A 39 13.84 -9.76 35.83
CA THR A 39 12.39 -9.55 36.00
C THR A 39 11.55 -10.56 35.23
N ILE A 40 12.15 -11.41 34.40
CA ILE A 40 11.39 -12.41 33.65
C ILE A 40 10.89 -13.48 34.62
N PRO A 41 9.61 -13.84 34.60
CA PRO A 41 9.13 -14.88 35.49
C PRO A 41 9.66 -16.26 35.07
N ASP A 42 9.86 -17.14 36.07
CA ASP A 42 10.29 -18.52 35.85
C ASP A 42 9.43 -19.25 34.81
N TRP A 43 10.07 -20.15 34.07
CA TRP A 43 9.46 -20.99 33.04
C TRP A 43 8.83 -20.22 31.86
N ALA A 44 9.24 -18.97 31.65
CA ALA A 44 8.97 -18.28 30.40
C ALA A 44 9.68 -18.99 29.25
N LEU A 45 8.98 -19.25 28.16
CA LEU A 45 9.60 -19.75 26.95
C LEU A 45 10.22 -18.57 26.21
N MET A 46 11.54 -18.60 25.96
CA MET A 46 12.18 -17.63 25.08
C MET A 46 11.75 -17.95 23.64
N SER A 47 10.83 -17.16 23.12
CA SER A 47 10.22 -17.40 21.81
C SER A 47 11.17 -16.95 20.71
N LEU A 48 11.77 -15.77 20.90
CA LEU A 48 12.62 -15.16 19.90
C LEU A 48 13.57 -14.13 20.51
N ILE A 49 14.83 -14.12 20.06
CA ILE A 49 15.78 -13.03 20.27
C ILE A 49 16.08 -12.41 18.89
N GLU A 50 16.00 -11.08 18.81
CA GLU A 50 16.42 -10.27 17.66
C GLU A 50 17.68 -9.51 18.07
N ALA A 51 18.82 -9.84 17.45
CA ALA A 51 20.01 -9.02 17.58
C ALA A 51 19.87 -7.80 16.67
N SER A 52 20.07 -6.59 17.22
CA SER A 52 19.79 -5.36 16.47
C SER A 52 20.64 -5.26 15.20
N PRO A 53 20.04 -4.86 14.05
CA PRO A 53 20.80 -4.51 12.85
C PRO A 53 21.52 -3.16 12.96
N HIS A 54 21.32 -2.40 14.04
CA HIS A 54 21.83 -1.03 14.20
C HIS A 54 22.88 -0.88 15.31
N ASP A 55 22.88 -1.77 16.29
CA ASP A 55 23.84 -1.73 17.41
C ASP A 55 24.18 -3.15 17.92
N PRO A 56 25.46 -3.59 17.89
CA PRO A 56 25.85 -4.92 18.35
C PRO A 56 25.57 -5.17 19.85
N ALA A 57 25.45 -4.12 20.66
CA ALA A 57 25.13 -4.24 22.09
C ALA A 57 23.62 -4.39 22.37
N THR A 58 22.78 -4.13 21.35
CA THR A 58 21.33 -4.11 21.48
C THR A 58 20.71 -5.44 21.05
N ALA A 59 19.78 -5.95 21.86
CA ALA A 59 18.95 -7.10 21.50
C ALA A 59 17.53 -6.96 22.05
N TRP A 60 16.56 -7.48 21.28
CA TRP A 60 15.15 -7.55 21.65
C TRP A 60 14.76 -8.99 21.93
N LEU A 61 14.00 -9.23 22.98
CA LEU A 61 13.55 -10.56 23.39
C LEU A 61 12.03 -10.60 23.44
N ALA A 62 11.42 -11.56 22.75
CA ALA A 62 10.03 -11.96 22.95
C ALA A 62 9.95 -13.28 23.72
N ALA A 63 9.15 -13.30 24.77
CA ALA A 63 8.92 -14.46 25.62
C ALA A 63 7.42 -14.73 25.81
N THR A 64 7.06 -15.95 26.21
CA THR A 64 5.67 -16.30 26.48
C THR A 64 5.51 -17.29 27.63
N ARG A 65 4.38 -17.19 28.34
CA ARG A 65 4.01 -18.06 29.45
C ARG A 65 2.62 -18.68 29.28
N TYR A 66 2.10 -18.69 28.05
CA TYR A 66 0.72 -19.13 27.77
C TYR A 66 0.42 -20.56 28.25
N LYS A 67 1.43 -21.44 28.28
CA LYS A 67 1.30 -22.83 28.79
C LYS A 67 1.07 -22.92 30.30
N LEU A 68 1.33 -21.83 31.03
CA LEU A 68 1.11 -21.68 32.47
C LEU A 68 -0.13 -20.84 32.78
N ASN A 69 -1.02 -20.66 31.80
CA ASN A 69 -2.21 -19.81 31.90
C ASN A 69 -1.87 -18.33 32.21
N ASP A 70 -0.73 -17.87 31.72
CA ASP A 70 -0.29 -16.47 31.78
C ASP A 70 -0.20 -15.92 30.35
N PHE A 71 -1.11 -15.01 30.02
CA PHE A 71 -1.26 -14.43 28.69
C PHE A 71 -0.66 -13.02 28.57
N HIS A 72 0.12 -12.57 29.56
CA HIS A 72 0.75 -11.26 29.47
C HIS A 72 1.76 -11.21 28.31
N PRO A 73 1.87 -10.06 27.61
CA PRO A 73 2.94 -9.83 26.66
C PRO A 73 4.28 -9.72 27.42
N TYR A 74 5.32 -10.37 26.89
CA TYR A 74 6.67 -10.24 27.41
C TYR A 74 7.60 -9.89 26.25
N ILE A 75 7.91 -8.60 26.15
CA ILE A 75 8.94 -8.08 25.25
C ILE A 75 9.95 -7.32 26.11
N TYR A 76 11.23 -7.58 25.91
CA TYR A 76 12.33 -6.91 26.60
C TYR A 76 13.34 -6.36 25.60
N VAL A 77 14.07 -5.32 26.02
CA VAL A 77 15.22 -4.78 25.32
C VAL A 77 16.43 -4.69 26.25
N THR A 78 17.61 -4.95 25.71
CA THR A 78 18.91 -4.62 26.30
C THR A 78 19.70 -3.76 25.34
N HIS A 79 20.58 -2.90 25.87
CA HIS A 79 21.54 -2.08 25.13
C HIS A 79 22.99 -2.28 25.64
N ASP A 80 23.21 -3.29 26.48
CA ASP A 80 24.46 -3.51 27.19
C ASP A 80 24.85 -4.99 27.24
N TYR A 81 24.60 -5.70 26.12
CA TYR A 81 24.90 -7.12 25.98
C TYR A 81 24.20 -7.99 27.04
N GLY A 82 23.01 -7.59 27.48
CA GLY A 82 22.15 -8.39 28.36
C GLY A 82 22.47 -8.24 29.84
N THR A 83 23.33 -7.29 30.19
CA THR A 83 23.63 -6.94 31.60
C THR A 83 22.39 -6.38 32.28
N SER A 84 21.59 -5.59 31.56
CA SER A 84 20.30 -5.09 32.01
C SER A 84 19.26 -5.18 30.91
N TRP A 85 18.01 -5.34 31.33
CA TRP A 85 16.86 -5.46 30.44
C TRP A 85 15.71 -4.57 30.91
N THR A 86 14.98 -4.00 29.95
CA THR A 86 13.77 -3.22 30.19
C THR A 86 12.58 -3.88 29.51
N ARG A 87 11.49 -4.11 30.25
CA ARG A 87 10.23 -4.60 29.67
C ARG A 87 9.53 -3.48 28.91
N ILE A 88 9.19 -3.73 27.65
CA ILE A 88 8.67 -2.74 26.70
C ILE A 88 7.35 -3.20 26.09
N THR A 89 6.29 -3.27 26.89
CA THR A 89 4.98 -3.82 26.48
C THR A 89 3.84 -2.81 26.58
N ASN A 90 4.15 -1.56 26.87
CA ASN A 90 3.16 -0.50 27.02
C ASN A 90 2.37 -0.30 25.70
N GLY A 91 1.04 -0.28 25.78
CA GLY A 91 0.14 -0.23 24.61
C GLY A 91 -0.30 -1.60 24.06
N ILE A 92 0.32 -2.70 24.50
CA ILE A 92 -0.17 -4.06 24.24
C ILE A 92 -1.05 -4.50 25.43
N PRO A 93 -2.30 -4.97 25.21
CA PRO A 93 -3.15 -5.48 26.27
C PRO A 93 -2.53 -6.64 27.06
N ASP A 94 -2.74 -6.65 28.37
CA ASP A 94 -2.18 -7.65 29.30
C ASP A 94 -2.69 -9.09 29.11
N ASP A 95 -3.72 -9.29 28.29
CA ASP A 95 -4.27 -10.61 27.94
C ASP A 95 -3.84 -11.08 26.54
N ILE A 96 -2.91 -10.38 25.90
CA ILE A 96 -2.39 -10.69 24.56
C ILE A 96 -0.88 -10.92 24.63
N PHE A 97 -0.48 -12.19 24.66
CA PHE A 97 0.93 -12.53 24.63
C PHE A 97 1.51 -12.39 23.22
N THR A 98 2.82 -12.15 23.16
CA THR A 98 3.60 -11.98 21.94
C THR A 98 4.53 -13.17 21.72
N ARG A 99 4.91 -13.40 20.46
CA ARG A 99 5.81 -14.50 20.07
C ARG A 99 7.10 -14.02 19.40
N VAL A 100 7.02 -12.90 18.70
CA VAL A 100 8.10 -12.37 17.88
C VAL A 100 8.16 -10.86 18.04
N VAL A 101 9.38 -10.34 18.09
CA VAL A 101 9.72 -8.92 17.98
C VAL A 101 10.81 -8.78 16.92
N ARG A 102 10.66 -7.83 16.01
CA ARG A 102 11.67 -7.51 14.98
C ARG A 102 11.93 -6.02 14.96
N GLU A 103 13.17 -5.65 14.71
CA GLU A 103 13.56 -4.28 14.43
C GLU A 103 13.65 -4.07 12.91
N ASP A 104 13.16 -2.93 12.42
CA ASP A 104 13.30 -2.59 11.01
C ASP A 104 14.79 -2.40 10.66
N PRO A 105 15.31 -3.03 9.60
CA PRO A 105 16.73 -2.96 9.25
C PRO A 105 17.17 -1.60 8.69
N ILE A 106 16.25 -0.68 8.40
CA ILE A 106 16.55 0.65 7.83
C ILE A 106 16.32 1.76 8.86
N VAL A 107 15.25 1.67 9.66
CA VAL A 107 14.85 2.69 10.62
C VAL A 107 15.10 2.18 12.06
N PRO A 108 16.16 2.65 12.75
CA PRO A 108 16.41 2.29 14.14
C PRO A 108 15.21 2.60 15.04
N GLY A 109 14.87 1.68 15.95
CA GLY A 109 13.76 1.86 16.88
C GLY A 109 12.35 1.71 16.29
N LEU A 110 12.19 1.47 14.99
CA LEU A 110 10.92 1.02 14.41
C LEU A 110 10.81 -0.49 14.62
N LEU A 111 9.82 -0.90 15.43
CA LEU A 111 9.66 -2.30 15.83
C LEU A 111 8.32 -2.89 15.39
N TYR A 112 8.34 -4.19 15.11
CA TYR A 112 7.15 -4.99 14.81
C TYR A 112 7.04 -6.15 15.80
N ALA A 113 5.86 -6.35 16.39
CA ALA A 113 5.59 -7.46 17.30
C ALA A 113 4.42 -8.32 16.81
N GLY A 114 4.63 -9.63 16.71
CA GLY A 114 3.60 -10.61 16.38
C GLY A 114 2.94 -11.18 17.63
N SER A 115 1.62 -11.23 17.64
CA SER A 115 0.80 -11.75 18.75
C SER A 115 -0.15 -12.86 18.28
N GLU A 116 -1.01 -13.35 19.19
CA GLU A 116 -2.08 -14.30 18.85
C GLU A 116 -3.20 -13.70 17.99
N VAL A 117 -3.33 -12.37 17.94
CA VAL A 117 -4.51 -11.69 17.37
C VAL A 117 -4.20 -10.61 16.33
N GLY A 118 -2.92 -10.44 15.99
CA GLY A 118 -2.45 -9.48 15.00
C GLY A 118 -1.02 -9.01 15.24
N ILE A 119 -0.64 -7.93 14.55
CA ILE A 119 0.69 -7.32 14.64
C ILE A 119 0.56 -5.97 15.34
N TYR A 120 1.54 -5.65 16.17
CA TYR A 120 1.74 -4.34 16.78
C TYR A 120 2.96 -3.68 16.17
N VAL A 121 2.95 -2.36 16.08
CA VAL A 121 4.07 -1.53 15.65
C VAL A 121 4.42 -0.53 16.76
N SER A 122 5.70 -0.28 16.96
CA SER A 122 6.21 0.80 17.80
C SER A 122 7.11 1.70 16.96
N PHE A 123 6.92 3.01 17.09
CA PHE A 123 7.72 4.03 16.42
C PHE A 123 8.76 4.67 17.34
N ASP A 124 8.87 4.19 18.58
CA ASP A 124 9.63 4.80 19.69
C ASP A 124 10.43 3.74 20.47
N ALA A 125 11.03 2.79 19.75
CA ALA A 125 11.91 1.76 20.31
C ALA A 125 11.24 0.91 21.40
N GLY A 126 9.93 0.68 21.28
CA GLY A 126 9.13 -0.14 22.19
C GLY A 126 8.54 0.60 23.40
N ALA A 127 8.77 1.91 23.53
CA ALA A 127 8.18 2.68 24.63
C ALA A 127 6.65 2.72 24.57
N ASN A 128 6.06 2.75 23.37
CA ASN A 128 4.64 2.59 23.12
C ASN A 128 4.39 1.71 21.88
N TRP A 129 3.45 0.79 22.02
CA TRP A 129 2.97 -0.07 20.94
C TRP A 129 1.55 0.30 20.54
N GLN A 130 1.26 0.18 19.26
CA GLN A 130 -0.10 0.32 18.73
C GLN A 130 -0.42 -0.82 17.75
N PRO A 131 -1.71 -1.25 17.67
CA PRO A 131 -2.12 -2.23 16.67
C PRO A 131 -1.82 -1.74 15.26
N MET A 132 -1.23 -2.58 14.43
CA MET A 132 -0.98 -2.26 13.03
C MET A 132 -2.27 -2.41 12.22
N ALA A 133 -2.65 -1.36 11.48
CA ALA A 133 -3.85 -1.35 10.66
C ALA A 133 -3.83 -2.50 9.62
N GLY A 134 -4.96 -3.17 9.43
CA GLY A 134 -5.05 -4.30 8.48
C GLY A 134 -4.57 -5.65 9.03
N THR A 135 -4.08 -5.72 10.26
CA THR A 135 -3.51 -6.94 10.84
C THR A 135 -4.42 -7.64 11.86
N SER A 136 -5.64 -7.13 12.06
CA SER A 136 -6.68 -7.74 12.90
C SER A 136 -8.08 -7.26 12.46
N PRO A 137 -9.15 -8.03 12.66
CA PRO A 137 -10.52 -7.56 12.38
C PRO A 137 -10.94 -6.33 13.18
N LYS A 138 -10.24 -6.02 14.29
CA LYS A 138 -10.43 -4.78 15.05
C LYS A 138 -9.86 -3.55 14.31
N THR A 139 -8.87 -3.73 13.44
CA THR A 139 -8.14 -2.63 12.79
C THR A 139 -8.46 -2.47 11.31
N ALA A 140 -9.07 -3.47 10.66
CA ALA A 140 -9.65 -3.33 9.33
C ALA A 140 -10.73 -4.40 9.06
N LYS A 141 -11.67 -4.09 8.16
CA LYS A 141 -12.67 -5.06 7.68
C LYS A 141 -12.08 -6.13 6.77
N GLU A 142 -10.99 -5.81 6.10
CA GLU A 142 -10.25 -6.69 5.19
C GLU A 142 -8.78 -6.65 5.58
N GLY A 143 -8.11 -7.81 5.56
CA GLY A 143 -6.72 -7.94 6.00
C GLY A 143 -6.44 -9.31 6.60
N LEU A 144 -5.43 -9.36 7.47
CA LEU A 144 -5.05 -10.57 8.18
C LEU A 144 -6.20 -11.02 9.11
N PRO A 145 -6.66 -12.28 9.04
CA PRO A 145 -7.61 -12.81 10.02
C PRO A 145 -6.98 -12.89 11.42
N VAL A 146 -7.78 -13.10 12.46
CA VAL A 146 -7.24 -13.47 13.78
C VAL A 146 -6.53 -14.82 13.63
N VAL A 147 -5.21 -14.80 13.72
CA VAL A 147 -4.35 -15.98 13.62
C VAL A 147 -3.06 -15.73 14.39
N PRO A 148 -2.47 -16.75 15.03
CA PRO A 148 -1.19 -16.61 15.71
C PRO A 148 -0.06 -16.25 14.73
N ILE A 149 0.69 -15.20 15.06
CA ILE A 149 1.87 -14.76 14.32
C ILE A 149 3.10 -15.35 14.99
N HIS A 150 3.70 -16.34 14.35
CA HIS A 150 4.86 -17.05 14.90
C HIS A 150 6.18 -16.40 14.50
N ASP A 151 6.22 -15.75 13.34
CA ASP A 151 7.43 -15.10 12.88
C ASP A 151 7.10 -13.90 11.99
N LEU A 152 8.03 -12.95 11.94
CA LEU A 152 8.04 -11.76 11.11
C LEU A 152 9.43 -11.64 10.48
N VAL A 153 9.52 -11.27 9.21
CA VAL A 153 10.80 -11.01 8.55
C VAL A 153 10.66 -9.79 7.64
N VAL A 154 11.59 -8.85 7.74
CA VAL A 154 11.67 -7.71 6.82
C VAL A 154 12.60 -8.06 5.66
N VAL A 155 12.09 -7.96 4.42
CA VAL A 155 12.87 -8.18 3.20
C VAL A 155 12.69 -6.97 2.28
N GLY A 156 13.72 -6.13 2.18
CA GLY A 156 13.62 -4.85 1.46
C GLY A 156 12.55 -3.95 2.09
N ASP A 157 11.50 -3.64 1.32
CA ASP A 157 10.35 -2.85 1.77
C ASP A 157 9.13 -3.72 2.11
N GLU A 158 9.30 -5.03 2.29
CA GLU A 158 8.21 -5.96 2.55
C GLU A 158 8.32 -6.54 3.96
N LEU A 159 7.17 -6.70 4.63
CA LEU A 159 7.06 -7.45 5.88
C LEU A 159 6.39 -8.80 5.61
N LEU A 160 7.15 -9.87 5.73
CA LEU A 160 6.64 -11.24 5.67
C LEU A 160 6.08 -11.62 7.04
N VAL A 161 4.88 -12.16 7.04
CA VAL A 161 4.12 -12.52 8.23
C VAL A 161 3.86 -14.01 8.22
N CYS A 162 4.56 -14.76 9.07
CA CYS A 162 4.44 -16.20 9.19
C CYS A 162 3.39 -16.56 10.24
N THR A 163 2.28 -17.15 9.79
CA THR A 163 1.17 -17.50 10.68
C THR A 163 1.17 -18.99 11.03
N HIS A 164 0.53 -19.34 12.14
CA HIS A 164 0.27 -20.74 12.48
C HIS A 164 -1.09 -21.20 11.94
N GLY A 165 -1.08 -21.83 10.77
CA GLY A 165 -2.29 -22.43 10.15
C GLY A 165 -2.98 -21.60 9.07
N ARG A 166 -2.42 -20.45 8.65
CA ARG A 166 -2.98 -19.60 7.58
C ARG A 166 -1.93 -19.12 6.56
N ALA A 167 -0.93 -19.96 6.27
CA ALA A 167 0.19 -19.66 5.36
C ALA A 167 1.02 -18.44 5.79
N PHE A 168 1.87 -17.92 4.90
CA PHE A 168 2.54 -16.63 5.11
C PHE A 168 1.81 -15.53 4.33
N TRP A 169 1.88 -14.31 4.83
CA TRP A 169 1.30 -13.11 4.24
C TRP A 169 2.41 -12.09 3.98
N ILE A 170 2.20 -11.18 3.04
CA ILE A 170 3.16 -10.12 2.72
C ILE A 170 2.43 -8.78 2.85
N LEU A 171 3.02 -7.87 3.59
CA LEU A 171 2.75 -6.44 3.46
C LEU A 171 3.76 -5.89 2.46
N ASP A 172 3.29 -5.59 1.25
CA ASP A 172 4.14 -5.32 0.07
C ASP A 172 4.92 -3.98 0.12
N ASP A 173 4.59 -3.10 1.07
CA ASP A 173 5.15 -1.75 1.13
C ASP A 173 5.22 -1.18 2.56
N LEU A 174 6.41 -1.24 3.16
CA LEU A 174 6.77 -0.63 4.44
C LEU A 174 7.18 0.85 4.31
N THR A 175 7.30 1.39 3.10
CA THR A 175 7.83 2.75 2.86
C THR A 175 7.02 3.82 3.58
N LEU A 176 5.69 3.65 3.66
CA LEU A 176 4.82 4.52 4.46
C LEU A 176 5.12 4.40 5.95
N VAL A 177 5.22 3.17 6.47
CA VAL A 177 5.43 2.91 7.90
C VAL A 177 6.78 3.49 8.36
N ARG A 178 7.83 3.32 7.54
CA ARG A 178 9.15 3.91 7.78
C ARG A 178 9.12 5.43 7.79
N GLN A 179 8.41 6.06 6.85
CA GLN A 179 8.27 7.51 6.84
C GLN A 179 7.49 8.03 8.05
N LEU A 180 6.45 7.32 8.50
CA LEU A 180 5.69 7.67 9.69
C LEU A 180 6.52 7.61 10.98
N ALA A 181 7.55 6.76 11.04
CA ALA A 181 8.45 6.69 12.21
C ALA A 181 9.24 7.99 12.43
N GLY A 182 9.50 8.77 11.38
CA GLY A 182 10.16 10.07 11.46
C GLY A 182 9.20 11.26 11.42
N ASP A 183 7.89 11.01 11.34
CA ASP A 183 6.89 12.03 11.09
C ASP A 183 6.28 12.55 12.40
N ASN A 184 6.71 13.75 12.79
CA ASN A 184 6.23 14.43 13.99
C ASN A 184 5.06 15.40 13.72
N GLU A 185 4.59 15.51 12.48
CA GLU A 185 3.61 16.54 12.10
C GLU A 185 2.18 15.99 12.06
N SER A 186 1.48 15.98 13.21
CA SER A 186 0.10 15.48 13.27
C SER A 186 -0.92 16.34 12.53
N ASP A 187 -0.69 17.66 12.46
CA ASP A 187 -1.73 18.65 12.13
C ASP A 187 -1.64 19.21 10.69
N ALA A 188 -0.70 18.70 9.89
CA ALA A 188 -0.47 19.13 8.52
C ALA A 188 -0.85 18.07 7.48
N ALA A 189 -1.24 18.55 6.29
CA ALA A 189 -1.38 17.68 5.13
C ALA A 189 0.00 17.19 4.69
N ARG A 190 0.10 15.92 4.33
CA ARG A 190 1.37 15.26 4.00
C ARG A 190 1.20 14.40 2.75
N LEU A 191 2.18 14.46 1.85
CA LEU A 191 2.33 13.53 0.73
C LEU A 191 3.59 12.70 0.99
N PHE A 192 3.43 11.40 1.09
CA PHE A 192 4.54 10.48 1.34
C PHE A 192 5.23 10.10 0.04
N GLN A 193 6.55 9.94 0.10
CA GLN A 193 7.33 9.44 -1.02
C GLN A 193 6.85 8.01 -1.35
N PRO A 194 6.38 7.75 -2.58
CA PRO A 194 5.94 6.42 -2.95
C PRO A 194 7.16 5.51 -3.21
N LYS A 195 6.98 4.20 -3.02
CA LYS A 195 7.99 3.20 -3.37
C LYS A 195 8.32 3.22 -4.87
N ASP A 196 9.59 3.02 -5.21
CA ASP A 196 10.01 2.82 -6.60
C ASP A 196 9.24 1.65 -7.22
N THR A 197 8.67 1.89 -8.40
CA THR A 197 7.68 0.98 -8.99
C THR A 197 8.21 0.35 -10.26
N VAL A 198 8.28 -0.98 -10.32
CA VAL A 198 8.67 -1.69 -11.53
C VAL A 198 7.55 -1.63 -12.58
N ARG A 199 7.88 -1.15 -13.79
CA ARG A 199 6.97 -1.17 -14.95
C ARG A 199 6.84 -2.59 -15.49
N SER A 200 5.94 -3.38 -14.90
CA SER A 200 5.65 -4.73 -15.36
C SER A 200 4.49 -4.77 -16.36
N THR A 201 4.58 -5.67 -17.34
CA THR A 201 3.44 -6.00 -18.19
C THR A 201 2.66 -7.11 -17.52
N ARG A 202 1.47 -6.79 -17.01
CA ARG A 202 0.58 -7.79 -16.44
C ARG A 202 -0.39 -8.32 -17.47
N LEU A 203 -0.60 -9.64 -17.43
CA LEU A 203 -1.69 -10.27 -18.16
C LEU A 203 -3.00 -9.69 -17.62
N SER A 204 -3.63 -8.83 -18.42
CA SER A 204 -4.96 -8.33 -18.13
C SER A 204 -5.97 -9.44 -18.42
N GLY A 205 -6.78 -9.78 -17.43
CA GLY A 205 -7.86 -10.73 -17.65
C GLY A 205 -8.96 -10.15 -18.52
N PHE A 206 -9.66 -11.03 -19.25
CA PHE A 206 -10.87 -10.67 -19.96
C PHE A 206 -12.08 -11.34 -19.30
N GLY A 207 -13.21 -10.66 -19.38
CA GLY A 207 -14.47 -11.09 -18.79
C GLY A 207 -15.61 -10.17 -19.23
N ASN A 208 -16.82 -10.52 -18.81
CA ASN A 208 -18.00 -9.69 -19.07
C ASN A 208 -17.97 -8.42 -18.21
N ALA A 209 -18.86 -7.48 -18.55
CA ALA A 209 -19.12 -6.32 -17.70
C ALA A 209 -19.47 -6.78 -16.28
N GLU A 210 -18.92 -6.07 -15.29
CA GLU A 210 -19.09 -6.41 -13.89
C GLU A 210 -20.56 -6.28 -13.47
N VAL A 211 -21.08 -7.29 -12.78
CA VAL A 211 -22.43 -7.32 -12.21
C VAL A 211 -22.40 -7.38 -10.68
N PRO A 212 -23.47 -6.98 -9.97
CA PRO A 212 -23.56 -7.23 -8.53
C PRO A 212 -23.40 -8.73 -8.20
N GLY A 213 -22.55 -9.05 -7.23
CA GLY A 213 -22.30 -10.43 -6.81
C GLY A 213 -21.06 -11.06 -7.49
N ARG A 214 -21.15 -12.35 -7.82
CA ARG A 214 -20.01 -13.13 -8.34
C ARG A 214 -19.76 -12.83 -9.82
N ASN A 215 -18.50 -12.57 -10.14
CA ASN A 215 -17.99 -12.31 -11.46
C ASN A 215 -16.83 -13.25 -11.76
N TYR A 216 -16.55 -13.46 -13.05
CA TYR A 216 -15.50 -14.36 -13.52
C TYR A 216 -14.52 -13.60 -14.42
N LEU A 217 -13.24 -13.86 -14.21
CA LEU A 217 -12.15 -13.27 -14.99
C LEU A 217 -11.25 -14.38 -15.50
N PHE A 218 -11.09 -14.50 -16.83
CA PHE A 218 -10.12 -15.43 -17.40
C PHE A 218 -8.77 -14.73 -17.54
N VAL A 219 -7.72 -15.29 -16.92
CA VAL A 219 -6.33 -14.81 -17.00
C VAL A 219 -5.42 -16.03 -17.12
N GLY A 220 -4.55 -16.07 -18.13
CA GLY A 220 -3.45 -17.05 -18.18
C GLY A 220 -3.88 -18.52 -18.09
N GLY A 221 -5.04 -18.89 -18.64
CA GLY A 221 -5.55 -20.26 -18.60
C GLY A 221 -6.38 -20.61 -17.36
N ILE A 222 -6.56 -19.68 -16.42
CA ILE A 222 -7.31 -19.87 -15.18
C ILE A 222 -8.53 -18.95 -15.19
N VAL A 223 -9.67 -19.46 -14.71
CA VAL A 223 -10.85 -18.63 -14.42
C VAL A 223 -10.86 -18.32 -12.93
N GLN A 224 -10.76 -17.04 -12.60
CA GLN A 224 -10.81 -16.54 -11.23
C GLN A 224 -12.21 -16.03 -10.92
N THR A 225 -12.69 -16.30 -9.71
CA THR A 225 -13.97 -15.80 -9.20
C THR A 225 -13.73 -14.61 -8.29
N TYR A 226 -14.45 -13.51 -8.51
CA TYR A 226 -14.35 -12.33 -7.67
C TYR A 226 -15.71 -11.68 -7.40
N ILE A 227 -15.75 -10.81 -6.38
CA ILE A 227 -16.87 -9.90 -6.13
C ILE A 227 -16.35 -8.46 -6.10
N PRO A 228 -17.10 -7.48 -6.62
CA PRO A 228 -16.74 -6.08 -6.44
C PRO A 228 -17.04 -5.64 -5.02
N VAL A 229 -16.06 -4.99 -4.39
CA VAL A 229 -16.14 -4.43 -3.05
C VAL A 229 -15.71 -2.96 -3.08
N LYS A 230 -16.26 -2.16 -2.18
CA LYS A 230 -15.77 -0.80 -1.93
C LYS A 230 -14.74 -0.87 -0.81
N ASP A 231 -13.53 -0.40 -1.08
CA ASP A 231 -12.52 -0.27 -0.05
C ASP A 231 -12.83 0.91 0.90
N GLN A 232 -12.05 1.05 1.95
CA GLN A 232 -12.20 2.12 2.95
C GLN A 232 -12.01 3.54 2.38
N TRP A 233 -11.46 3.67 1.18
CA TRP A 233 -11.29 4.92 0.45
C TRP A 233 -12.41 5.14 -0.60
N GLY A 234 -13.41 4.25 -0.66
CA GLY A 234 -14.55 4.34 -1.58
C GLY A 234 -14.24 3.88 -3.01
N GLN A 235 -13.04 3.34 -3.27
CA GLN A 235 -12.67 2.80 -4.56
C GLN A 235 -13.25 1.40 -4.76
N THR A 236 -13.72 1.09 -5.97
CA THR A 236 -14.15 -0.27 -6.30
C THR A 236 -12.91 -1.14 -6.51
N ARG A 237 -12.82 -2.23 -5.77
CA ARG A 237 -11.81 -3.27 -5.97
C ARG A 237 -12.49 -4.60 -6.23
N ARG A 238 -11.78 -5.48 -6.94
CA ARG A 238 -12.12 -6.89 -7.01
C ARG A 238 -11.61 -7.53 -5.73
N ARG A 239 -12.44 -8.35 -5.08
CA ARG A 239 -12.00 -9.29 -4.04
C ARG A 239 -12.10 -10.70 -4.59
N PHE A 240 -10.96 -11.37 -4.77
CA PHE A 240 -10.92 -12.73 -5.28
C PHE A 240 -11.38 -13.70 -4.19
N LEU A 241 -12.16 -14.72 -4.59
CA LEU A 241 -12.70 -15.74 -3.69
C LEU A 241 -11.88 -17.03 -3.70
N ASP A 242 -11.18 -17.28 -4.81
CA ASP A 242 -10.45 -18.51 -5.12
C ASP A 242 -9.00 -18.24 -5.56
N ALA A 243 -8.52 -17.00 -5.43
CA ALA A 243 -7.17 -16.58 -5.78
C ALA A 243 -6.64 -15.52 -4.81
N GLY A 244 -5.31 -15.42 -4.70
CA GLY A 244 -4.65 -14.34 -3.99
C GLY A 244 -4.71 -13.02 -4.76
N HIS A 245 -4.52 -11.91 -4.06
CA HIS A 245 -4.35 -10.60 -4.66
C HIS A 245 -2.89 -10.41 -5.08
N ASN A 246 -2.67 -10.11 -6.37
CA ASN A 246 -1.38 -9.58 -6.80
C ASN A 246 -1.18 -8.16 -6.22
N PRO A 247 0.07 -7.69 -6.06
CA PRO A 247 0.36 -6.30 -5.70
C PRO A 247 -0.34 -5.32 -6.64
N ASP A 248 -0.44 -4.03 -6.34
CA ASP A 248 -1.08 -3.10 -7.29
C ASP A 248 -0.28 -2.88 -8.58
N ASP A 249 -0.95 -2.71 -9.73
CA ASP A 249 -0.30 -2.40 -11.03
C ASP A 249 -0.20 -0.89 -11.23
N GLY A 250 0.66 -0.24 -10.45
CA GLY A 250 0.75 1.21 -10.45
C GLY A 250 1.66 1.75 -9.36
N VAL A 251 1.91 3.05 -9.44
CA VAL A 251 2.55 3.80 -8.36
C VAL A 251 1.51 4.07 -7.29
N VAL A 252 1.81 3.67 -6.06
CA VAL A 252 0.91 3.82 -4.92
C VAL A 252 1.27 5.09 -4.16
N PHE A 253 0.36 6.04 -4.13
CA PHE A 253 0.49 7.28 -3.37
C PHE A 253 -0.27 7.17 -2.05
N TYR A 254 0.41 7.54 -0.97
CA TYR A 254 -0.18 7.74 0.34
C TYR A 254 -0.10 9.22 0.70
N TYR A 255 -1.17 9.74 1.30
CA TYR A 255 -1.19 11.10 1.83
C TYR A 255 -2.13 11.20 3.02
N ILE A 256 -1.82 12.08 3.96
CA ILE A 256 -2.69 12.39 5.10
C ILE A 256 -3.29 13.77 4.89
N LEU A 257 -4.60 13.89 5.15
CA LEU A 257 -5.30 15.16 5.24
C LEU A 257 -5.75 15.33 6.70
N PRO A 258 -5.40 16.42 7.39
CA PRO A 258 -5.77 16.60 8.81
C PRO A 258 -7.29 16.68 9.01
N GLU A 259 -7.99 17.23 8.02
CA GLU A 259 -9.45 17.25 7.96
C GLU A 259 -9.94 16.94 6.54
N ALA A 260 -11.23 16.63 6.41
CA ALA A 260 -11.85 16.44 5.10
C ALA A 260 -11.95 17.80 4.38
N PRO A 261 -11.28 18.00 3.23
CA PRO A 261 -11.22 19.28 2.55
C PRO A 261 -12.58 19.64 1.95
N LYS A 262 -12.97 20.92 2.07
CA LYS A 262 -14.23 21.44 1.50
C LYS A 262 -14.15 21.63 -0.02
N GLU A 263 -12.96 21.98 -0.51
CA GLU A 263 -12.66 22.15 -1.93
C GLU A 263 -12.01 20.88 -2.50
N PRO A 264 -12.16 20.61 -3.81
CA PRO A 264 -11.50 19.48 -4.46
C PRO A 264 -9.98 19.53 -4.30
N VAL A 265 -9.38 18.38 -3.97
CA VAL A 265 -7.93 18.15 -3.94
C VAL A 265 -7.50 17.61 -5.29
N SER A 266 -6.27 17.93 -5.73
CA SER A 266 -5.69 17.33 -6.93
C SER A 266 -4.36 16.65 -6.68
N LEU A 267 -4.11 15.58 -7.41
CA LEU A 267 -2.81 14.92 -7.51
C LEU A 267 -2.38 14.94 -8.98
N THR A 268 -1.31 15.68 -9.28
CA THR A 268 -0.78 15.82 -10.63
C THR A 268 0.56 15.14 -10.75
N ILE A 269 0.73 14.36 -11.81
CA ILE A 269 1.97 13.65 -12.12
C ILE A 269 2.70 14.38 -13.25
N PHE A 270 3.99 14.60 -13.06
CA PHE A 270 4.90 15.24 -14.00
C PHE A 270 6.03 14.30 -14.38
N ASP A 271 6.52 14.40 -15.62
CA ASP A 271 7.74 13.73 -16.05
C ASP A 271 9.01 14.43 -15.52
N ALA A 272 10.18 13.84 -15.80
CA ALA A 272 11.48 14.38 -15.42
C ALA A 272 11.76 15.79 -15.98
N ALA A 273 11.10 16.20 -17.06
CA ALA A 273 11.21 17.54 -17.66
C ALA A 273 10.21 18.55 -17.06
N GLY A 274 9.34 18.11 -16.14
CA GLY A 274 8.30 18.93 -15.53
C GLY A 274 7.04 19.06 -16.38
N ALA A 275 6.88 18.26 -17.44
CA ALA A 275 5.65 18.27 -18.23
C ALA A 275 4.58 17.40 -17.56
N GLU A 276 3.34 17.91 -17.54
CA GLU A 276 2.20 17.19 -16.96
C GLU A 276 1.87 15.93 -17.77
N ILE A 277 1.86 14.79 -17.08
CA ILE A 277 1.44 13.49 -17.63
C ILE A 277 -0.06 13.30 -17.45
N ARG A 278 -0.53 13.57 -16.23
CA ARG A 278 -1.93 13.37 -15.83
C ARG A 278 -2.23 14.05 -14.49
N ALA A 279 -3.34 14.77 -14.43
CA ALA A 279 -3.95 15.24 -13.20
C ALA A 279 -5.16 14.39 -12.80
N PHE A 280 -5.30 14.14 -11.50
CA PHE A 280 -6.46 13.54 -10.86
C PHE A 280 -7.07 14.52 -9.87
N ARG A 281 -8.39 14.49 -9.70
CA ARG A 281 -9.12 15.36 -8.77
C ARG A 281 -10.00 14.54 -7.85
N SER A 282 -10.30 15.04 -6.66
CA SER A 282 -11.33 14.44 -5.81
C SER A 282 -12.73 14.85 -6.29
N LYS A 283 -13.75 14.09 -5.90
CA LYS A 283 -15.14 14.48 -6.17
C LYS A 283 -15.50 15.71 -5.31
N PRO A 284 -16.29 16.66 -5.83
CA PRO A 284 -16.90 17.69 -4.99
C PRO A 284 -17.79 17.03 -3.92
N LEU A 285 -17.73 17.50 -2.66
CA LEU A 285 -18.58 17.00 -1.56
C LEU A 285 -20.08 17.04 -1.89
N ALA A 286 -20.51 17.95 -2.77
CA ALA A 286 -21.92 18.13 -3.16
C ALA A 286 -22.40 17.24 -4.32
N SER A 287 -21.53 16.43 -4.97
CA SER A 287 -21.99 15.54 -6.04
C SER A 287 -22.57 14.27 -5.44
N GLY A 288 -23.90 14.24 -5.28
CA GLY A 288 -24.66 13.00 -5.18
C GLY A 288 -24.28 12.06 -6.33
N ALA A 289 -24.45 10.75 -6.11
CA ALA A 289 -24.06 9.68 -7.02
C ALA A 289 -24.65 9.84 -8.45
N GLY A 290 -23.99 10.65 -9.26
CA GLY A 290 -24.18 10.73 -10.70
C GLY A 290 -23.49 9.53 -11.32
N ASN A 291 -24.29 8.59 -11.82
CA ASN A 291 -23.83 7.63 -12.79
C ASN A 291 -23.32 8.39 -14.04
N ASP A 292 -22.22 7.91 -14.62
CA ASP A 292 -21.78 8.19 -16.01
C ASP A 292 -20.61 9.17 -16.23
N THR A 293 -19.52 9.06 -15.46
CA THR A 293 -18.17 9.29 -16.01
C THR A 293 -17.23 8.18 -15.54
N ASN A 294 -16.55 7.51 -16.47
CA ASN A 294 -15.42 6.60 -16.19
C ASN A 294 -14.18 7.38 -15.71
N GLU A 295 -14.38 8.41 -14.89
CA GLU A 295 -13.34 9.31 -14.39
C GLU A 295 -12.78 8.75 -13.08
N THR A 296 -11.46 8.74 -12.99
CA THR A 296 -10.74 8.24 -11.82
C THR A 296 -10.54 9.39 -10.84
N TYR A 297 -11.19 9.30 -9.67
CA TYR A 297 -11.05 10.30 -8.61
C TYR A 297 -10.09 9.82 -7.52
N ILE A 298 -9.33 10.76 -6.95
CA ILE A 298 -8.57 10.51 -5.72
C ILE A 298 -9.49 10.63 -4.50
N PRO A 299 -9.27 9.86 -3.43
CA PRO A 299 -10.01 10.04 -2.18
C PRO A 299 -9.64 11.37 -1.49
N SER A 300 -10.56 11.92 -0.72
CA SER A 300 -10.35 13.16 0.04
C SER A 300 -10.99 13.05 1.41
N LEU A 301 -10.65 11.98 2.12
CA LEU A 301 -11.14 11.69 3.47
C LEU A 301 -10.20 12.36 4.50
N ALA A 302 -10.71 12.68 5.69
CA ALA A 302 -9.84 13.01 6.82
C ALA A 302 -8.98 11.78 7.19
N GLY A 303 -7.72 12.00 7.53
CA GLY A 303 -6.73 10.96 7.83
C GLY A 303 -6.01 10.42 6.59
N LEU A 304 -5.59 9.15 6.67
CA LEU A 304 -4.79 8.48 5.64
C LEU A 304 -5.62 8.13 4.40
N ASN A 305 -5.16 8.60 3.26
CA ASN A 305 -5.70 8.34 1.93
C ASN A 305 -4.70 7.53 1.10
N ARG A 306 -5.24 6.75 0.16
CA ARG A 306 -4.45 5.93 -0.75
C ARG A 306 -4.97 6.06 -2.18
N PHE A 307 -4.05 6.23 -3.12
CA PHE A 307 -4.39 6.30 -4.54
C PHE A 307 -3.38 5.52 -5.38
N VAL A 308 -3.85 4.76 -6.38
CA VAL A 308 -2.98 4.02 -7.30
C VAL A 308 -3.06 4.64 -8.69
N TRP A 309 -1.94 5.20 -9.15
CA TRP A 309 -1.80 5.60 -10.55
C TRP A 309 -1.30 4.42 -11.38
N ASN A 310 -2.11 3.98 -12.34
CA ASN A 310 -1.78 2.88 -13.26
C ASN A 310 -0.64 3.19 -14.27
N MET A 311 0.15 4.23 -14.02
CA MET A 311 1.24 4.72 -14.86
C MET A 311 0.80 5.17 -16.26
N ARG A 312 -0.48 5.48 -16.51
CA ARG A 312 -0.93 5.91 -17.85
C ARG A 312 -1.03 7.41 -17.98
N HIS A 313 -0.59 7.91 -19.14
CA HIS A 313 -0.93 9.23 -19.63
C HIS A 313 -2.46 9.39 -19.75
N ALA A 314 -2.92 10.62 -19.92
CA ALA A 314 -4.32 10.90 -20.16
C ALA A 314 -4.89 10.13 -21.36
N ASP A 315 -6.10 9.59 -21.20
CA ASP A 315 -6.83 8.89 -22.25
C ASP A 315 -7.16 9.82 -23.43
N ALA A 316 -7.35 9.27 -24.63
CA ALA A 316 -7.89 10.03 -25.75
C ALA A 316 -9.32 10.52 -25.46
N VAL A 317 -9.72 11.60 -26.13
CA VAL A 317 -11.12 12.08 -26.06
C VAL A 317 -12.07 10.95 -26.47
N LYS A 318 -13.04 10.62 -25.63
CA LYS A 318 -14.04 9.57 -25.91
C LYS A 318 -15.09 10.05 -26.91
N LEU A 319 -15.61 9.14 -27.71
CA LEU A 319 -16.79 9.40 -28.53
C LEU A 319 -18.02 9.45 -27.63
N MET A 320 -18.84 10.50 -27.75
CA MET A 320 -20.09 10.66 -26.99
C MET A 320 -21.23 9.80 -27.58
N ALA A 321 -20.89 8.70 -28.23
CA ALA A 321 -21.81 7.81 -28.93
C ALA A 321 -22.25 6.66 -28.03
N LYS A 322 -23.54 6.35 -27.99
CA LYS A 322 -24.05 5.12 -27.36
C LYS A 322 -24.03 3.96 -28.37
N GLY A 323 -23.46 2.83 -27.96
CA GLY A 323 -23.46 1.56 -28.72
C GLY A 323 -22.31 1.39 -29.73
N GLY A 324 -22.07 0.13 -30.10
CA GLY A 324 -21.02 -0.31 -31.03
C GLY A 324 -19.64 -0.53 -30.39
N ASP A 325 -18.82 -1.36 -31.02
CA ASP A 325 -17.41 -1.53 -30.63
C ASP A 325 -16.66 -0.23 -30.92
N GLN A 326 -16.19 0.42 -29.86
CA GLN A 326 -15.37 1.63 -29.96
C GLN A 326 -13.91 1.27 -29.68
N PRO A 327 -12.96 1.86 -30.43
CA PRO A 327 -11.55 1.65 -30.16
C PRO A 327 -11.20 2.14 -28.75
N SER A 328 -10.25 1.45 -28.12
CA SER A 328 -9.75 1.84 -26.81
C SER A 328 -9.22 3.27 -26.85
N THR A 329 -9.60 4.07 -25.85
CA THR A 329 -9.08 5.43 -25.65
C THR A 329 -7.97 5.47 -24.62
N VAL A 330 -7.56 4.31 -24.09
CA VAL A 330 -6.62 4.22 -22.97
C VAL A 330 -5.26 4.83 -23.34
N GLY A 331 -4.79 5.76 -22.51
CA GLY A 331 -3.48 6.40 -22.71
C GLY A 331 -2.31 5.42 -22.63
N PRO A 332 -1.18 5.70 -23.32
CA PRO A 332 0.03 4.88 -23.19
C PRO A 332 0.56 4.89 -21.76
N ARG A 333 1.29 3.83 -21.38
CA ARG A 333 1.98 3.78 -20.10
C ARG A 333 3.25 4.63 -20.17
N ALA A 334 3.51 5.38 -19.11
CA ALA A 334 4.77 6.02 -18.80
C ALA A 334 5.92 4.99 -18.88
N ILE A 335 7.11 5.47 -19.21
CA ILE A 335 8.32 4.66 -19.38
C ILE A 335 9.14 4.65 -18.09
N PRO A 336 10.13 3.75 -17.95
CA PRO A 336 11.07 3.83 -16.84
C PRO A 336 11.84 5.17 -16.87
N SER A 337 11.73 5.96 -15.80
CA SER A 337 12.29 7.31 -15.64
C SER A 337 12.01 7.81 -14.21
N ASP A 338 12.55 8.97 -13.88
CA ASP A 338 12.15 9.77 -12.73
C ASP A 338 10.88 10.58 -13.03
N TYR A 339 10.09 10.81 -11.98
CA TYR A 339 8.81 11.54 -12.02
C TYR A 339 8.62 12.37 -10.74
N GLU A 340 7.71 13.34 -10.81
CA GLU A 340 7.22 14.09 -9.65
C GLU A 340 5.71 13.92 -9.52
N ALA A 341 5.22 13.70 -8.31
CA ALA A 341 3.81 13.81 -7.97
C ALA A 341 3.60 15.04 -7.08
N ARG A 342 2.60 15.85 -7.40
CA ARG A 342 2.21 17.02 -6.64
C ARG A 342 0.77 16.92 -6.15
N LEU A 343 0.60 16.92 -4.83
CA LEU A 343 -0.70 17.03 -4.18
C LEU A 343 -1.00 18.50 -3.89
N SER A 344 -2.16 19.00 -4.34
CA SER A 344 -2.61 20.37 -4.11
C SER A 344 -3.86 20.36 -3.23
N VAL A 345 -3.75 20.94 -2.04
CA VAL A 345 -4.82 21.03 -1.03
C VAL A 345 -5.05 22.51 -0.72
N GLY A 346 -6.04 23.13 -1.36
CA GLY A 346 -6.25 24.58 -1.26
C GLY A 346 -5.06 25.35 -1.82
N GLN A 347 -4.35 26.09 -0.97
CA GLN A 347 -3.13 26.83 -1.35
C GLN A 347 -1.84 26.04 -1.09
N THR A 348 -1.92 24.88 -0.41
CA THR A 348 -0.76 24.06 -0.07
C THR A 348 -0.45 23.13 -1.24
N GLU A 349 0.81 23.17 -1.70
CA GLU A 349 1.36 22.22 -2.67
C GLU A 349 2.42 21.37 -2.00
N LEU A 350 2.28 20.04 -2.12
CA LEU A 350 3.22 19.05 -1.59
C LEU A 350 3.72 18.22 -2.76
N SER A 351 5.04 18.17 -2.96
CA SER A 351 5.65 17.39 -4.05
C SER A 351 6.49 16.25 -3.51
N GLN A 352 6.45 15.11 -4.19
CA GLN A 352 7.33 13.96 -3.95
C GLN A 352 7.87 13.42 -5.27
N ARG A 353 9.14 13.03 -5.27
CA ARG A 353 9.80 12.39 -6.42
C ARG A 353 9.76 10.88 -6.29
N PHE A 354 9.70 10.20 -7.42
CA PHE A 354 9.69 8.74 -7.48
C PHE A 354 10.20 8.20 -8.80
N THR A 355 10.62 6.94 -8.80
CA THR A 355 11.18 6.29 -9.99
C THR A 355 10.26 5.19 -10.48
N ILE A 356 10.03 5.15 -11.79
CA ILE A 356 9.53 3.94 -12.45
C ILE A 356 10.73 3.15 -12.96
N LEU A 357 10.89 1.93 -12.46
CA LEU A 357 12.02 1.07 -12.81
C LEU A 357 11.68 0.20 -14.03
N LYS A 358 12.70 -0.08 -14.84
CA LYS A 358 12.61 -1.07 -15.92
C LYS A 358 12.53 -2.47 -15.30
N ASP A 359 11.57 -3.27 -15.77
CA ASP A 359 11.54 -4.68 -15.42
C ASP A 359 12.75 -5.39 -16.06
N PRO A 360 13.64 -5.99 -15.26
CA PRO A 360 14.93 -6.51 -15.73
C PRO A 360 14.78 -7.69 -16.70
N ARG A 361 13.58 -8.26 -16.84
CA ARG A 361 13.29 -9.36 -17.76
C ARG A 361 13.06 -8.89 -19.21
N TYR A 362 12.93 -7.59 -19.46
CA TYR A 362 12.75 -7.04 -20.81
C TYR A 362 14.06 -6.51 -21.38
N GLU A 363 14.32 -6.81 -22.65
CA GLU A 363 15.52 -6.37 -23.35
C GLU A 363 15.43 -4.94 -23.91
N ALA A 364 14.20 -4.41 -24.13
CA ALA A 364 13.97 -3.10 -24.73
C ALA A 364 14.81 -1.98 -24.09
N THR A 365 15.50 -1.20 -24.91
CA THR A 365 16.35 -0.09 -24.46
C THR A 365 15.50 1.11 -24.02
N PRO A 366 16.05 2.05 -23.21
CA PRO A 366 15.38 3.32 -22.95
C PRO A 366 14.95 4.05 -24.23
N GLU A 367 15.77 4.00 -25.28
CA GLU A 367 15.50 4.58 -26.59
C GLU A 367 14.30 3.93 -27.28
N ASP A 368 14.21 2.59 -27.24
CA ASP A 368 13.06 1.85 -27.79
C ASP A 368 11.75 2.22 -27.07
N LEU A 369 11.81 2.32 -25.73
CA LEU A 369 10.66 2.67 -24.91
C LEU A 369 10.22 4.12 -25.16
N GLN A 370 11.16 5.05 -25.32
CA GLN A 370 10.85 6.43 -25.69
C GLN A 370 10.23 6.52 -27.09
N ALA A 371 10.82 5.84 -28.09
CA ALA A 371 10.27 5.82 -29.44
C ALA A 371 8.85 5.22 -29.50
N GLN A 372 8.60 4.17 -28.71
CA GLN A 372 7.27 3.59 -28.54
C GLN A 372 6.31 4.61 -27.91
N LEU A 373 6.70 5.27 -26.82
CA LEU A 373 5.87 6.27 -26.14
C LEU A 373 5.49 7.41 -27.09
N ASP A 374 6.47 7.97 -27.79
CA ASP A 374 6.28 9.07 -28.75
C ASP A 374 5.28 8.68 -29.85
N PHE A 375 5.40 7.47 -30.39
CA PHE A 375 4.49 6.95 -31.40
C PHE A 375 3.07 6.78 -30.86
N LEU A 376 2.92 6.18 -29.67
CA LEU A 376 1.62 5.97 -29.05
C LEU A 376 0.93 7.29 -28.65
N LEU A 377 1.69 8.28 -28.19
CA LEU A 377 1.16 9.61 -27.91
C LEU A 377 0.66 10.31 -29.18
N LYS A 378 1.36 10.15 -30.32
CA LYS A 378 0.87 10.63 -31.63
C LYS A 378 -0.45 9.97 -32.02
N ILE A 379 -0.57 8.64 -31.87
CA ILE A 379 -1.82 7.91 -32.13
C ILE A 379 -2.94 8.42 -31.23
N ARG A 380 -2.71 8.50 -29.91
CA ARG A 380 -3.67 9.01 -28.91
C ARG A 380 -4.13 10.43 -29.25
N GLY A 381 -3.19 11.28 -29.68
CA GLY A 381 -3.48 12.64 -30.14
C GLY A 381 -4.39 12.66 -31.36
N LYS A 382 -4.08 11.86 -32.38
CA LYS A 382 -4.92 11.76 -33.60
C LYS A 382 -6.30 11.16 -33.35
N LEU A 383 -6.40 10.20 -32.43
CA LEU A 383 -7.68 9.66 -32.00
C LEU A 383 -8.51 10.73 -31.27
N SER A 384 -7.87 11.54 -30.41
CA SER A 384 -8.54 12.64 -29.71
C SER A 384 -9.04 13.72 -30.66
N GLU A 385 -8.24 14.10 -31.66
CA GLU A 385 -8.60 15.06 -32.70
C GLU A 385 -9.83 14.57 -33.49
N THR A 386 -9.78 13.32 -33.94
CA THR A 386 -10.86 12.65 -34.68
C THR A 386 -12.15 12.60 -33.85
N ASN A 387 -12.07 12.13 -32.60
CA ASN A 387 -13.24 11.99 -31.74
C ASN A 387 -13.83 13.35 -31.37
N THR A 388 -12.99 14.36 -31.15
CA THR A 388 -13.45 15.74 -30.93
C THR A 388 -14.21 16.27 -32.15
N ALA A 389 -13.71 16.06 -33.37
CA ALA A 389 -14.38 16.46 -34.59
C ALA A 389 -15.74 15.75 -34.75
N ILE A 390 -15.78 14.43 -34.54
CA ILE A 390 -17.02 13.65 -34.60
C ILE A 390 -18.04 14.14 -33.55
N ASN A 391 -17.61 14.36 -32.31
CA ASN A 391 -18.46 14.87 -31.24
C ASN A 391 -19.04 16.25 -31.59
N ARG A 392 -18.23 17.14 -32.19
CA ARG A 392 -18.70 18.45 -32.68
C ARG A 392 -19.76 18.32 -33.77
N ILE A 393 -19.52 17.46 -34.77
CA ILE A 393 -20.49 17.21 -35.87
C ILE A 393 -21.81 16.67 -35.31
N ARG A 394 -21.76 15.73 -34.37
CA ARG A 394 -22.95 15.16 -33.73
C ARG A 394 -23.73 16.23 -32.95
N SER A 395 -23.02 17.02 -32.14
CA SER A 395 -23.64 18.12 -31.39
C SER A 395 -24.33 19.12 -32.33
N ALA A 396 -23.69 19.48 -33.45
CA ALA A 396 -24.29 20.36 -34.46
C ALA A 396 -25.54 19.74 -35.09
N ARG A 397 -25.51 18.45 -35.46
CA ARG A 397 -26.69 17.73 -35.98
C ARG A 397 -27.84 17.70 -34.98
N GLU A 398 -27.57 17.45 -33.70
CA GLU A 398 -28.59 17.47 -32.65
C GLU A 398 -29.17 18.86 -32.42
N GLN A 399 -28.35 19.90 -32.47
CA GLN A 399 -28.82 21.29 -32.38
C GLN A 399 -29.72 21.61 -33.57
N ILE A 400 -29.29 21.31 -34.80
CA ILE A 400 -30.10 21.52 -36.02
C ILE A 400 -31.43 20.75 -35.93
N GLY A 401 -31.39 19.48 -35.53
CA GLY A 401 -32.62 18.68 -35.35
C GLY A 401 -33.58 19.28 -34.32
N ARG A 402 -33.07 19.81 -33.21
CA ARG A 402 -33.89 20.53 -32.21
C ARG A 402 -34.50 21.82 -32.77
N TRP A 403 -33.75 22.56 -33.58
CA TRP A 403 -34.26 23.76 -34.25
C TRP A 403 -35.35 23.45 -35.26
N VAL A 404 -35.16 22.41 -36.08
CA VAL A 404 -36.18 21.94 -37.05
C VAL A 404 -37.46 21.52 -36.32
N ALA A 405 -37.35 20.66 -35.30
CA ALA A 405 -38.51 20.21 -34.53
C ALA A 405 -39.24 21.36 -33.82
N ARG A 406 -38.52 22.40 -33.40
CA ARG A 406 -39.12 23.61 -32.82
C ARG A 406 -39.89 24.41 -33.87
N ALA A 407 -39.30 24.60 -35.06
CA ALA A 407 -39.92 25.30 -36.17
C ALA A 407 -41.24 24.62 -36.62
N GLU A 408 -41.23 23.28 -36.72
CA GLU A 408 -42.40 22.47 -37.07
C GLU A 408 -43.53 22.61 -36.03
N ARG A 409 -43.21 22.61 -34.73
CA ARG A 409 -44.23 22.84 -33.66
C ARG A 409 -44.83 24.24 -33.71
N THR A 410 -44.05 25.26 -34.07
CA THR A 410 -44.58 26.62 -34.25
C THR A 410 -45.47 26.76 -35.49
N SER A 411 -45.25 25.96 -36.55
CA SER A 411 -46.15 25.94 -37.71
C SER A 411 -47.47 25.21 -37.46
N ASP A 412 -47.49 24.17 -36.62
CA ASP A 412 -48.74 23.46 -36.27
C ASP A 412 -49.60 24.20 -35.23
N GLY A 413 -49.00 25.01 -34.36
CA GLY A 413 -49.71 25.89 -33.42
C GLY A 413 -50.34 27.13 -34.06
N ALA A 414 -50.11 27.38 -35.35
CA ALA A 414 -50.63 28.53 -36.10
C ALA A 414 -51.84 28.20 -37.00
N LYS A 415 -52.39 26.98 -36.92
CA LYS A 415 -53.69 26.65 -37.53
C LYS A 415 -54.82 27.01 -36.55
N ILE A 416 -55.33 28.23 -36.68
CA ILE A 416 -56.62 28.69 -36.14
C ILE A 416 -57.73 28.24 -37.08
#